data_AF-A0A5K1GWE3-F1
#
_entry.id   AF-A0A5K1GWE3-F1
#
_cell.length_a   1.000
_cell.length_b   1.000
_cell.length_c   1.000
_cell.angle_alpha   90.00
_cell.angle_beta   90.00
_cell.angle_gamma   90.00
#
_symmetry.space_group_name_H-M   'P 1'
#
loop_
_entity.id
_entity.type
_entity.pdbx_description
1 polymer ?
#
loop_
_entity_poly.entity_id
_entity_poly.type
_entity_poly.pdbx_seq_one_letter_code
_entity_poly.pdbx_strand_id
1 'polypeptide(L)'
;DNIYGSDTADAVKSMDAAFAPAVAAGIPWAAVLGNHDQESTLTREGLMNHIVTMKHTLSLVNPPSTTSAINGKEPHIDGFGNYNLEVLGADGSKLQSKSVLNLYFLDSGDYAPPSIGGYDWIKTSQQAWFQRTSFKLQ
;
A
#
# COMPACT_ATOMS: atom_id res chain seq x y z
N ASP A 1 -2.72 -14.21 4.39
CA ASP A 1 -3.77 -13.62 5.23
C ASP A 1 -3.20 -13.32 6.60
N ASN A 2 -3.08 -12.05 6.94
CA ASN A 2 -2.57 -11.61 8.25
C ASN A 2 -3.72 -11.40 9.24
N ILE A 3 -4.92 -11.15 8.71
CA ILE A 3 -6.21 -11.22 9.38
C ILE A 3 -7.05 -12.16 8.51
N TYR A 4 -7.74 -13.14 9.10
CA TYR A 4 -8.68 -14.02 8.39
C TYR A 4 -9.86 -14.35 9.30
N GLY A 5 -11.08 -14.03 8.85
CA GLY A 5 -12.32 -14.46 9.47
C GLY A 5 -12.59 -13.99 10.92
N SER A 6 -13.69 -14.52 11.46
CA SER A 6 -14.24 -14.20 12.79
C SER A 6 -13.34 -14.54 13.97
N ASP A 7 -12.28 -15.30 13.74
CA ASP A 7 -11.34 -15.73 14.78
C ASP A 7 -10.31 -14.63 15.10
N THR A 8 -10.28 -13.55 14.31
CA THR A 8 -9.43 -12.40 14.57
C THR A 8 -10.20 -11.32 15.34
N ALA A 9 -10.10 -11.34 16.66
CA ALA A 9 -10.81 -10.39 17.54
C ALA A 9 -10.16 -8.97 17.60
N ASP A 10 -8.91 -8.83 17.14
CA ASP A 10 -8.17 -7.57 17.22
C ASP A 10 -7.23 -7.42 16.01
N ALA A 11 -7.67 -6.66 15.01
CA ALA A 11 -6.93 -6.40 13.78
C ALA A 11 -5.57 -5.73 14.03
N VAL A 12 -5.50 -4.80 14.99
CA VAL A 12 -4.29 -4.05 15.33
C VAL A 12 -3.24 -5.01 15.88
N LYS A 13 -3.62 -5.81 16.87
CA LYS A 13 -2.71 -6.78 17.50
C LYS A 13 -2.21 -7.82 16.50
N SER A 14 -3.04 -8.24 15.56
CA SER A 14 -2.63 -9.16 14.48
C SER A 14 -1.59 -8.53 13.56
N MET A 15 -1.79 -7.28 13.12
CA MET A 15 -0.80 -6.59 12.29
C MET A 15 0.50 -6.32 13.05
N ASP A 16 0.41 -5.92 14.31
CA ASP A 16 1.58 -5.75 15.18
C ASP A 16 2.39 -7.05 15.26
N ALA A 17 1.73 -8.19 15.45
CA ALA A 17 2.39 -9.50 15.47
C ALA A 17 2.98 -9.88 14.10
N ALA A 18 2.25 -9.64 13.01
CA ALA A 18 2.70 -9.97 11.66
C ALA A 18 3.96 -9.19 11.25
N PHE A 19 4.03 -7.90 11.59
CA PHE A 19 5.18 -7.05 11.25
C PHE A 19 6.26 -6.98 12.35
N ALA A 20 6.01 -7.50 13.54
CA ALA A 20 6.97 -7.50 14.65
C ALA A 20 8.37 -8.00 14.27
N PRO A 21 8.55 -9.07 13.46
CA PRO A 21 9.88 -9.51 13.05
C PRO A 21 10.64 -8.46 12.22
N ALA A 22 9.98 -7.79 11.26
CA ALA A 22 10.58 -6.75 10.44
C ALA A 22 10.94 -5.51 11.28
N VAL A 23 10.02 -5.13 12.18
CA VAL A 23 10.23 -4.03 13.13
C VAL A 23 11.42 -4.32 14.06
N ALA A 24 11.49 -5.52 14.63
CA ALA A 24 12.57 -5.92 15.53
C ALA A 24 13.93 -6.02 14.84
N ALA A 25 13.94 -6.38 13.55
CA ALA A 25 15.16 -6.42 12.74
C ALA A 25 15.68 -5.02 12.35
N GLY A 26 14.88 -3.95 12.54
CA GLY A 26 15.24 -2.59 12.14
C GLY A 26 15.33 -2.40 10.62
N ILE A 27 14.71 -3.29 9.85
CA ILE A 27 14.75 -3.29 8.39
C ILE A 27 13.57 -2.45 7.87
N PRO A 28 13.79 -1.49 6.94
CA PRO A 28 12.69 -0.81 6.27
C PRO A 28 11.78 -1.80 5.53
N TRP A 29 10.47 -1.64 5.69
CA TRP A 29 9.49 -2.54 5.08
C TRP A 29 8.30 -1.77 4.54
N ALA A 30 7.59 -2.36 3.58
CA ALA A 30 6.40 -1.79 2.97
C ALA A 30 5.35 -2.90 2.81
N ALA A 31 4.07 -2.53 2.84
CA ALA A 31 2.95 -3.46 2.76
C ALA A 31 1.82 -2.93 1.88
N VAL A 32 1.15 -3.86 1.20
CA VAL A 32 -0.13 -3.64 0.55
C VAL A 32 -1.09 -4.70 1.07
N LEU A 33 -2.38 -4.36 1.14
CA LEU A 33 -3.38 -5.20 1.77
C LEU A 33 -3.84 -6.34 0.87
N GLY A 34 -4.03 -7.52 1.46
CA GLY A 34 -4.76 -8.63 0.86
C GLY A 34 -6.27 -8.48 1.02
N ASN A 35 -7.05 -9.39 0.42
CA ASN A 35 -8.51 -9.37 0.50
C ASN A 35 -9.04 -9.64 1.92
N HIS A 36 -8.34 -10.46 2.71
CA HIS A 36 -8.76 -10.81 4.08
C HIS A 36 -8.42 -9.75 5.14
N ASP A 37 -7.60 -8.76 4.79
CA ASP A 37 -7.11 -7.75 5.74
C ASP A 37 -8.19 -6.73 6.18
N GLN A 38 -9.46 -6.96 5.83
CA GLN A 38 -10.61 -6.19 6.33
C GLN A 38 -11.67 -7.04 7.05
N GLU A 39 -11.38 -8.30 7.35
CA GLU A 39 -12.33 -9.25 7.94
C GLU A 39 -12.33 -9.26 9.48
N SER A 40 -12.00 -8.13 10.12
CA SER A 40 -11.90 -8.01 11.59
C SER A 40 -12.42 -6.65 12.07
N THR A 41 -11.83 -6.08 13.12
CA THR A 41 -12.32 -4.89 13.83
C THR A 41 -11.97 -3.56 13.17
N LEU A 42 -11.11 -3.56 12.15
CA LEU A 42 -10.75 -2.37 11.38
C LEU A 42 -11.23 -2.47 9.93
N THR A 43 -11.63 -1.32 9.38
CA THR A 43 -11.82 -1.16 7.93
C THR A 43 -10.47 -1.23 7.22
N ARG A 44 -10.49 -1.47 5.90
CA ARG A 44 -9.30 -1.42 5.04
C ARG A 44 -8.50 -0.12 5.19
N GLU A 45 -9.20 1.02 5.23
CA GLU A 45 -8.61 2.34 5.51
C GLU A 45 -7.99 2.41 6.91
N GLY A 46 -8.73 1.96 7.93
CA GLY A 46 -8.27 1.95 9.32
C GLY A 46 -7.01 1.12 9.49
N LEU A 47 -6.92 -0.02 8.78
CA LEU A 47 -5.76 -0.88 8.82
C LEU A 47 -4.53 -0.25 8.16
N MET A 48 -4.68 0.35 6.97
CA MET A 48 -3.57 1.10 6.36
C MET A 48 -3.14 2.28 7.23
N ASN A 49 -4.08 3.02 7.81
CA ASN A 49 -3.79 4.10 8.75
C ASN A 49 -3.01 3.61 9.98
N HIS A 50 -3.24 2.38 10.45
CA HIS A 50 -2.42 1.77 11.50
C HIS A 50 -1.02 1.43 10.98
N ILE A 51 -0.94 0.70 9.86
CA ILE A 51 0.33 0.22 9.27
C ILE A 51 1.31 1.36 9.04
N VAL A 52 0.87 2.51 8.52
CA VAL A 52 1.76 3.65 8.23
C VAL A 52 2.33 4.33 9.49
N THR A 53 1.81 4.03 10.68
CA THR A 53 2.33 4.54 11.95
C THR A 53 3.41 3.63 12.56
N MET A 54 3.58 2.42 12.02
CA MET A 54 4.48 1.43 12.57
C MET A 54 5.95 1.78 12.30
N LYS A 55 6.85 1.36 13.19
CA LYS A 55 8.28 1.65 13.06
C LYS A 55 8.87 1.04 11.79
N HIS A 56 9.76 1.78 11.14
CA HIS A 56 10.47 1.39 9.92
C HIS A 56 9.56 1.11 8.70
N THR A 57 8.26 1.42 8.80
CA THR A 57 7.39 1.32 7.63
C THR A 57 7.72 2.41 6.62
N LEU A 58 7.67 2.04 5.35
CA LEU A 58 7.70 2.92 4.19
C LEU A 58 6.33 2.95 3.49
N SER A 59 5.34 2.24 4.03
CA SER A 59 3.98 2.20 3.50
C SER A 59 3.34 3.59 3.51
N LEU A 60 2.47 3.85 2.54
CA LEU A 60 1.64 5.05 2.50
C LEU A 60 0.16 4.65 2.35
N VAL A 61 -0.73 5.48 2.91
CA VAL A 61 -2.18 5.23 2.84
C VAL A 61 -2.67 5.33 1.41
N ASN A 62 -2.15 6.27 0.64
CA ASN A 62 -2.42 6.49 -0.78
C ASN A 62 -1.35 7.46 -1.32
N PRO A 63 -1.34 7.77 -2.62
CA PRO A 63 -0.28 8.59 -3.19
C PRO A 63 -0.25 9.98 -2.53
N PRO A 64 0.94 10.55 -2.24
CA PRO A 64 1.02 11.91 -1.72
C PRO A 64 0.40 12.88 -2.71
N SER A 65 -0.30 13.91 -2.22
CA SER A 65 -1.10 14.81 -3.06
C SER A 65 -0.28 15.44 -4.22
N THR A 66 0.99 15.74 -3.97
CA THR A 66 1.90 16.33 -4.97
C THR A 66 2.19 15.42 -6.18
N THR A 67 1.98 14.11 -6.07
CA THR A 67 2.28 13.13 -7.13
C THR A 67 1.11 12.92 -8.08
N SER A 68 -0.12 13.21 -7.65
CA SER A 68 -1.34 12.81 -8.37
C SER A 68 -2.22 13.99 -8.81
N ALA A 69 -2.04 15.19 -8.25
CA ALA A 69 -2.84 16.37 -8.58
C ALA A 69 -2.93 16.67 -10.09
N ILE A 70 -4.16 16.83 -10.58
CA ILE A 70 -4.46 17.46 -11.87
C ILE A 70 -5.17 18.78 -11.57
N ASN A 71 -4.63 19.91 -12.03
CA ASN A 71 -5.17 21.25 -11.74
C ASN A 71 -5.34 21.55 -10.22
N GLY A 72 -4.44 21.04 -9.38
CA GLY A 72 -4.47 21.23 -7.94
C GLY A 72 -5.53 20.41 -7.19
N LYS A 73 -6.19 19.45 -7.86
CA LYS A 73 -7.09 18.48 -7.22
C LYS A 73 -6.53 17.07 -7.32
N GLU A 74 -6.54 16.37 -6.20
CA GLU A 74 -6.24 14.94 -6.20
C GLU A 74 -7.31 14.17 -6.96
N PRO A 75 -6.93 13.39 -7.98
CA PRO A 75 -7.85 12.44 -8.57
C PRO A 75 -8.20 11.39 -7.53
N HIS A 76 -9.48 11.05 -7.46
CA HIS A 76 -9.94 9.90 -6.67
C HIS A 76 -9.16 8.65 -7.08
N ILE A 77 -8.78 7.84 -6.09
CA ILE A 77 -8.18 6.53 -6.26
C ILE A 77 -8.97 5.52 -5.42
N ASP A 78 -9.28 4.38 -6.03
CA ASP A 78 -9.94 3.27 -5.35
C ASP A 78 -8.96 2.57 -4.39
N GLY A 79 -9.45 2.18 -3.21
CA GLY A 79 -8.67 1.46 -2.20
C GLY A 79 -7.72 2.32 -1.36
N PHE A 80 -6.95 1.64 -0.52
CA PHE A 80 -5.96 2.18 0.41
C PHE A 80 -4.69 1.32 0.36
N GLY A 81 -3.53 1.97 0.25
CA GLY A 81 -2.24 1.32 0.04
C GLY A 81 -1.76 1.39 -1.41
N ASN A 82 -2.26 2.34 -2.19
CA ASN A 82 -1.73 2.64 -3.52
C ASN A 82 -0.56 3.62 -3.41
N TYR A 83 0.66 3.20 -3.70
CA TYR A 83 1.83 4.09 -3.64
C TYR A 83 3.02 3.54 -4.41
N ASN A 84 3.99 4.41 -4.69
CA ASN A 84 5.26 4.01 -5.28
C ASN A 84 6.39 4.26 -4.29
N LEU A 85 7.39 3.37 -4.28
CA LEU A 85 8.66 3.58 -3.60
C LEU A 85 9.79 3.51 -4.62
N GLU A 86 10.69 4.48 -4.54
CA GLU A 86 11.93 4.50 -5.30
C GLU A 86 13.03 3.83 -4.49
N VAL A 87 13.65 2.81 -5.07
CA VAL A 87 14.88 2.22 -4.54
C VAL A 87 16.04 2.95 -5.20
N LEU A 88 16.79 3.70 -4.41
CA LEU A 88 17.97 4.42 -4.86
C LEU A 88 19.18 3.48 -5.01
N GLY A 89 20.16 3.87 -5.80
CA GLY A 89 21.43 3.16 -5.87
C GLY A 89 22.12 3.10 -4.50
N ALA A 90 23.00 2.10 -4.33
CA ALA A 90 23.70 1.91 -3.05
C ALA A 90 24.49 3.17 -2.63
N ASP A 91 24.54 3.43 -1.33
CA ASP A 91 25.28 4.54 -0.75
C ASP A 91 26.76 4.53 -1.18
N GLY A 92 27.29 5.71 -1.53
CA GLY A 92 28.66 5.87 -2.03
C GLY A 92 28.87 5.47 -3.49
N SER A 93 27.85 4.92 -4.17
CA SER A 93 27.92 4.63 -5.61
C SER A 93 27.62 5.87 -6.46
N LYS A 94 27.99 5.83 -7.75
CA LYS A 94 27.60 6.86 -8.73
C LYS A 94 26.09 7.00 -8.92
N LEU A 95 25.31 6.04 -8.41
CA LEU A 95 23.86 5.98 -8.50
C LEU A 95 23.16 6.27 -7.17
N GLN A 96 23.88 6.67 -6.10
CA GLN A 96 23.30 6.84 -4.76
C GLN A 96 22.08 7.79 -4.71
N SER A 97 22.03 8.77 -5.61
CA SER A 97 20.93 9.74 -5.72
C SER A 97 20.05 9.48 -6.94
N LYS A 98 20.13 8.29 -7.53
CA LYS A 98 19.35 7.88 -8.69
C LYS A 98 18.47 6.71 -8.32
N SER A 99 17.20 6.80 -8.69
CA SER A 99 16.29 5.67 -8.66
C SER A 99 16.79 4.59 -9.62
N VAL A 100 16.98 3.38 -9.10
CA VAL A 100 17.42 2.20 -9.87
C VAL A 100 16.31 1.16 -10.00
N LEU A 101 15.28 1.24 -9.15
CA LEU A 101 14.08 0.40 -9.21
C LEU A 101 12.89 1.17 -8.64
N ASN A 102 11.74 1.05 -9.28
CA ASN A 102 10.46 1.56 -8.78
C ASN A 102 9.57 0.40 -8.36
N LEU A 103 9.15 0.40 -7.10
CA LEU A 103 8.15 -0.54 -6.57
C LEU A 103 6.78 0.14 -6.59
N TYR A 104 5.79 -0.50 -7.20
CA TYR A 104 4.41 -0.01 -7.23
C TYR A 104 3.52 -0.94 -6.41
N PHE A 105 2.87 -0.38 -5.41
CA PHE A 105 1.91 -1.04 -4.55
C PHE A 105 0.51 -0.61 -4.99
N LEU A 106 -0.35 -1.58 -5.28
CA LEU A 106 -1.70 -1.34 -5.75
C LEU A 106 -2.67 -2.16 -4.92
N ASP A 107 -3.69 -1.50 -4.37
CA ASP A 107 -4.74 -2.12 -3.61
C ASP A 107 -5.88 -2.60 -4.51
N SER A 108 -5.89 -3.87 -4.92
CA SER A 108 -6.94 -4.41 -5.79
C SER A 108 -8.32 -4.54 -5.14
N GLY A 109 -8.48 -4.20 -3.85
CA GLY A 109 -9.71 -4.45 -3.09
C GLY A 109 -9.80 -5.89 -2.57
N ASP A 110 -11.00 -6.28 -2.15
CA ASP A 110 -11.31 -7.58 -1.53
C ASP A 110 -12.08 -8.51 -2.47
N TYR A 111 -13.38 -8.27 -2.64
CA TYR A 111 -14.33 -9.13 -3.31
C TYR A 111 -15.18 -8.31 -4.28
N ALA A 112 -15.46 -8.90 -5.43
CA ALA A 112 -16.31 -8.30 -6.42
C ALA A 112 -17.76 -8.18 -5.92
N PRO A 113 -18.57 -7.26 -6.48
CA PRO A 113 -20.01 -7.24 -6.24
C PRO A 113 -20.65 -8.63 -6.50
N PRO A 114 -21.73 -8.99 -5.77
CA PRO A 114 -22.34 -10.32 -5.88
C PRO A 114 -22.75 -10.74 -7.29
N SER A 115 -23.06 -9.78 -8.17
CA SER A 115 -23.43 -10.04 -9.57
C SER A 115 -22.27 -10.55 -10.44
N ILE A 116 -21.02 -10.29 -10.02
CA ILE A 116 -19.81 -10.77 -10.69
C ILE A 116 -19.27 -11.98 -9.93
N GLY A 117 -19.22 -11.89 -8.60
CA GLY A 117 -18.66 -12.92 -7.73
C GLY A 117 -17.12 -13.03 -7.80
N GLY A 118 -16.52 -13.66 -6.79
CA GLY A 118 -15.06 -13.81 -6.71
C GLY A 118 -14.35 -12.58 -6.17
N TYR A 119 -13.07 -12.43 -6.51
CA TYR A 119 -12.18 -11.38 -5.99
C TYR A 119 -12.34 -10.07 -6.75
N ASP A 120 -12.04 -8.97 -6.06
CA ASP A 120 -11.99 -7.68 -6.71
C ASP A 120 -10.75 -7.52 -7.63
N TRP A 121 -10.63 -6.39 -8.33
CA TRP A 121 -9.59 -6.17 -9.35
C TRP A 121 -9.09 -4.73 -9.40
N ILE A 122 -7.93 -4.56 -10.04
CA ILE A 122 -7.32 -3.25 -10.29
C ILE A 122 -8.24 -2.35 -11.13
N LYS A 123 -8.71 -1.27 -10.53
CA LYS A 123 -9.66 -0.31 -11.09
C LYS A 123 -8.99 0.68 -12.04
N THR A 124 -9.80 1.32 -12.88
CA THR A 124 -9.32 2.33 -13.83
C THR A 124 -8.63 3.51 -13.14
N SER A 125 -9.06 3.90 -11.93
CA SER A 125 -8.43 4.98 -11.17
C SER A 125 -6.96 4.66 -10.85
N GLN A 126 -6.69 3.41 -10.44
CA GLN A 126 -5.37 2.91 -10.10
C GLN A 126 -4.50 2.71 -11.35
N GLN A 127 -5.08 2.20 -12.44
CA GLN A 127 -4.37 2.10 -13.74
C GLN A 127 -3.92 3.49 -14.22
N ALA A 128 -4.83 4.47 -14.14
CA ALA A 128 -4.54 5.84 -14.55
C ALA A 128 -3.47 6.48 -13.64
N TRP A 129 -3.52 6.21 -12.33
CA TRP A 129 -2.47 6.62 -11.39
C TRP A 129 -1.11 5.99 -11.75
N PHE A 130 -1.06 4.68 -11.97
CA PHE A 130 0.16 3.96 -12.34
C PHE A 130 0.77 4.53 -13.62
N GLN A 131 -0.04 4.73 -14.67
CA GLN A 131 0.40 5.29 -15.95
C GLN A 131 0.99 6.70 -15.78
N ARG A 132 0.31 7.58 -15.04
CA ARG A 132 0.82 8.94 -14.78
C ARG A 132 2.11 8.93 -13.97
N THR A 133 2.15 8.11 -12.92
CA THR A 133 3.30 8.05 -12.01
C THR A 133 4.52 7.48 -12.72
N SER A 134 4.35 6.37 -13.44
CA SER A 134 5.43 5.76 -14.22
C SER A 134 5.96 6.68 -15.32
N PHE A 135 5.10 7.46 -15.98
CA PHE A 135 5.56 8.46 -16.96
C PHE A 135 6.38 9.59 -16.34
N LYS A 136 6.05 10.01 -15.10
CA LYS A 136 6.79 11.07 -14.38
C LYS A 136 8.15 10.60 -13.85
N LEU A 137 8.31 9.30 -13.60
CA LEU A 137 9.50 8.70 -12.98
C LEU A 137 10.47 8.07 -14.00
N GLN A 138 10.21 8.26 -15.30
CA GLN A 138 11.16 7.97 -16.39
C GLN A 138 12.15 9.12 -16.60
#